data_AF-A0A3N7ALR0-F1
#
_entry.id   AF-A0A3N7ALR0-F1
#
_cell.length_a   1.000
_cell.length_b   1.000
_cell.length_c   1.000
_cell.angle_alpha   90.00
_cell.angle_beta   90.00
_cell.angle_gamma   90.00
#
_symmetry.space_group_name_H-M   'P 1'
#
loop_
_entity.id
_entity.type
_entity.pdbx_description
1 polymer ?
#
loop_
_entity_poly.entity_id
_entity_poly.type
_entity_poly.pdbx_seq_one_letter_code
_entity_poly.pdbx_strand_id
1 'polypeptide(L)'
;MKITLEEIKDKYVSLGIAEKNVDYALNAVKSGTKKDFIMKNLTSDIRKVEPAIAHNMLDEMFAANGGEFKYENRGGYLYSTFYLIAIVALGIVTFYFSRENRSMQFKLGSALLVFIVLFFRTFIPTIKGRFRE
;
A
#
# COMPACT_ATOMS: atom_id res chain seq x y z
N MET A 1 19.76 0.92 -15.31
CA MET A 1 20.33 1.54 -14.10
C MET A 1 19.17 2.04 -13.26
N LYS A 2 19.04 1.63 -12.00
CA LYS A 2 17.98 2.17 -11.11
C LYS A 2 18.44 3.53 -10.64
N ILE A 3 17.73 4.59 -11.00
CA ILE A 3 18.03 5.95 -10.53
C ILE A 3 17.68 6.02 -9.03
N THR A 4 18.59 6.54 -8.23
CA THR A 4 18.39 6.72 -6.79
C THR A 4 17.62 8.01 -6.49
N LEU A 5 17.02 8.09 -5.30
CA LEU A 5 16.28 9.28 -4.89
C LEU A 5 17.21 10.50 -4.72
N GLU A 6 18.46 10.24 -4.34
CA GLU A 6 19.52 11.23 -4.20
C GLU A 6 19.93 11.79 -5.58
N GLU A 7 20.08 10.95 -6.61
CA GLU A 7 20.33 11.40 -7.98
C GLU A 7 19.18 12.25 -8.55
N ILE A 8 17.94 11.91 -8.21
CA ILE A 8 16.76 12.71 -8.59
C ILE A 8 16.80 14.06 -7.88
N LYS A 9 17.19 14.10 -6.59
CA LYS A 9 17.36 15.37 -5.86
C LYS A 9 18.31 16.30 -6.59
N ASP A 10 19.51 15.81 -6.89
CA ASP A 10 20.57 16.61 -7.50
C ASP A 10 20.17 17.12 -8.89
N LYS A 11 19.50 16.28 -9.68
CA LYS A 11 18.93 16.67 -10.98
C LYS A 11 17.99 17.87 -10.84
N TYR A 12 16.98 17.79 -9.97
CA TYR A 12 15.97 18.85 -9.89
C TYR A 12 16.45 20.11 -9.18
N VAL A 13 17.40 20.00 -8.26
CA VAL A 13 18.12 21.17 -7.71
C VAL A 13 18.93 21.86 -8.80
N SER A 14 19.64 21.10 -9.66
CA SER A 14 20.40 21.68 -10.78
C SER A 14 19.52 22.35 -11.84
N LEU A 15 18.25 21.95 -11.96
CA LEU A 15 17.24 22.57 -12.82
C LEU A 15 16.65 23.87 -12.24
N GLY A 16 17.14 24.31 -11.07
CA GLY A 16 16.74 25.59 -10.46
C GLY A 16 15.56 25.49 -9.49
N ILE A 17 15.10 24.28 -9.13
CA ILE A 17 14.10 24.13 -8.07
C ILE A 17 14.79 24.37 -6.72
N ALA A 18 14.18 25.21 -5.88
CA ALA A 18 14.66 25.43 -4.53
C ALA A 18 14.76 24.10 -3.76
N GLU A 19 15.94 23.83 -3.17
CA GLU A 19 16.23 22.56 -2.50
C GLU A 19 15.17 22.18 -1.45
N LYS A 20 14.68 23.15 -0.68
CA LYS A 20 13.58 22.97 0.29
C LYS A 20 12.29 22.37 -0.29
N ASN A 21 12.03 22.58 -1.58
CA ASN A 21 10.86 22.04 -2.28
C ASN A 21 11.12 20.61 -2.73
N VAL A 22 12.34 20.33 -3.19
CA VAL A 22 12.78 18.99 -3.58
C VAL A 22 12.83 18.09 -2.34
N ASP A 23 13.38 18.57 -1.22
CA ASP A 23 13.44 17.85 0.06
C ASP A 23 12.05 17.55 0.62
N TYR A 24 11.13 18.52 0.53
CA TYR A 24 9.73 18.29 0.88
C TYR A 24 9.10 17.18 0.06
N ALA A 25 9.25 17.22 -1.28
CA ALA A 25 8.71 16.22 -2.18
C ALA A 25 9.29 14.84 -1.87
N LEU A 26 10.61 14.76 -1.65
CA LEU A 26 11.30 13.53 -1.27
C LEU A 26 10.77 12.92 0.02
N ASN A 27 10.65 13.74 1.06
CA ASN A 27 10.15 13.29 2.36
C ASN A 27 8.69 12.83 2.25
N ALA A 28 7.86 13.57 1.52
CA ALA A 28 6.45 13.22 1.30
C ALA A 28 6.29 11.92 0.48
N VAL A 29 7.14 11.71 -0.53
CA VAL A 29 7.18 10.45 -1.30
C VAL A 29 7.63 9.29 -0.41
N LYS A 30 8.68 9.48 0.41
CA LYS A 30 9.17 8.46 1.36
C LYS A 30 8.11 8.09 2.39
N SER A 31 7.30 9.05 2.85
CA SER A 31 6.18 8.82 3.78
C SER A 31 4.94 8.21 3.13
N GLY A 32 4.89 8.08 1.80
CA GLY A 32 3.74 7.53 1.10
C GLY A 32 2.54 8.48 1.01
N THR A 33 2.79 9.79 0.99
CA THR A 33 1.75 10.79 0.73
C THR A 33 1.29 10.69 -0.73
N LYS A 34 -0.02 10.75 -1.01
CA LYS A 34 -0.54 10.71 -2.39
C LYS A 34 0.02 11.87 -3.23
N LYS A 35 0.34 11.59 -4.50
CA LYS A 35 0.95 12.51 -5.46
C LYS A 35 0.14 13.80 -5.59
N ASP A 36 -1.20 13.71 -5.59
CA ASP A 36 -2.10 14.86 -5.70
C ASP A 36 -1.91 15.88 -4.56
N PHE A 37 -1.71 15.42 -3.32
CA PHE A 37 -1.47 16.31 -2.19
C PHE A 37 -0.11 16.98 -2.28
N ILE A 38 0.92 16.24 -2.70
CA ILE A 38 2.27 16.79 -2.87
C ILE A 38 2.26 17.82 -4.00
N MET A 39 1.61 17.50 -5.12
CA MET A 39 1.42 18.38 -6.27
C MET A 39 0.76 19.69 -5.87
N LYS A 40 -0.40 19.62 -5.20
CA LYS A 40 -1.14 20.79 -4.72
C LYS A 40 -0.30 21.69 -3.81
N ASN A 41 0.58 21.10 -3.00
CA ASN A 41 1.48 21.86 -2.13
C ASN A 41 2.63 22.52 -2.92
N LEU A 42 3.26 21.79 -3.84
CA LEU A 42 4.35 22.28 -4.69
C LEU A 42 3.92 23.41 -5.62
N THR A 43 2.71 23.32 -6.18
CA THR A 43 2.15 24.35 -7.08
C THR A 43 1.42 25.47 -6.34
N SER A 44 1.32 25.38 -5.01
CA SER A 44 0.70 26.44 -4.21
C SER A 44 1.42 27.78 -4.33
N ASP A 45 0.73 28.86 -4.02
CA ASP A 45 1.27 30.23 -4.04
C ASP A 45 2.49 30.43 -3.14
N ILE A 46 2.74 29.52 -2.19
CA ILE A 46 3.88 29.56 -1.29
C ILE A 46 5.14 29.00 -1.98
N ARG A 47 5.01 27.89 -2.72
CA ARG A 47 6.16 27.16 -3.30
C ARG A 47 6.38 27.46 -4.78
N LYS A 48 5.30 27.79 -5.51
CA LYS A 48 5.29 28.25 -6.91
C LYS A 48 6.14 27.40 -7.87
N VAL A 49 6.21 26.08 -7.64
CA VAL A 49 6.87 25.18 -8.58
C VAL A 49 5.97 25.02 -9.80
N GLU A 50 6.55 25.11 -10.99
CA GLU A 50 5.79 24.94 -12.23
C GLU A 50 5.13 23.54 -12.25
N PRO A 51 3.83 23.43 -12.56
CA PRO A 51 3.10 22.16 -12.49
C PRO A 51 3.73 21.04 -13.33
N ALA A 52 4.22 21.37 -14.53
CA ALA A 52 4.87 20.39 -15.40
C ALA A 52 6.16 19.83 -14.78
N ILE A 53 6.97 20.70 -14.19
CA ILE A 53 8.20 20.32 -13.50
C ILE A 53 7.89 19.50 -12.25
N ALA A 54 6.92 19.94 -11.44
CA ALA A 54 6.47 19.20 -10.27
C ALA A 54 5.95 17.80 -10.63
N HIS A 55 5.21 17.68 -11.75
CA HIS A 55 4.70 16.40 -12.23
C HIS A 55 5.82 15.42 -12.56
N ASN A 56 6.77 15.86 -13.39
CA ASN A 56 7.91 15.05 -13.80
C ASN A 56 8.77 14.64 -12.60
N MET A 57 9.01 15.58 -11.67
CA MET A 57 9.76 15.31 -10.46
C MET A 57 9.10 14.23 -9.60
N LEU A 58 7.79 14.33 -9.38
CA LEU A 58 7.05 13.35 -8.59
C LEU A 58 7.00 11.98 -9.28
N ASP A 59 6.81 11.92 -10.61
CA ASP A 59 6.82 10.66 -11.35
C ASP A 59 8.15 9.90 -11.17
N GLU A 60 9.27 10.60 -11.33
CA GLU A 60 10.59 10.00 -11.15
C GLU A 60 10.81 9.55 -9.70
N MET A 61 10.44 10.39 -8.72
CA MET A 61 10.58 10.06 -7.30
C MET A 61 9.73 8.85 -6.90
N PHE A 62 8.47 8.78 -7.34
CA PHE A 62 7.61 7.64 -7.05
C PHE A 62 8.11 6.38 -7.76
N ALA A 63 8.54 6.46 -9.02
CA ALA A 63 9.12 5.33 -9.74
C ALA A 63 10.36 4.77 -9.00
N ALA A 64 11.24 5.64 -8.50
CA ALA A 64 12.42 5.24 -7.73
C ALA A 64 12.08 4.68 -6.35
N ASN A 65 11.07 5.21 -5.66
CA ASN A 65 10.69 4.79 -4.31
C ASN A 65 9.88 3.47 -4.27
N GLY A 66 9.42 2.97 -5.43
CA GLY A 66 8.63 1.74 -5.54
C GLY A 66 7.12 1.96 -5.73
N GLY A 67 6.73 3.14 -6.25
CA GLY A 67 5.38 3.53 -6.58
C GLY A 67 4.68 4.36 -5.50
N GLU A 68 3.62 5.08 -5.91
CA GLU A 68 2.77 5.92 -5.05
C GLU A 68 2.07 5.13 -3.94
N PHE A 69 1.82 3.84 -4.17
CA PHE A 69 0.98 3.01 -3.32
C PHE A 69 1.74 1.92 -2.55
N LYS A 70 3.04 2.10 -2.33
CA LYS A 70 3.90 1.12 -1.62
C LYS A 70 3.37 0.71 -0.25
N TYR A 71 2.60 1.57 0.41
CA TYR A 71 2.14 1.39 1.78
C TYR A 71 0.61 1.15 1.91
N GLU A 72 -0.20 1.50 0.92
CA GLU A 72 -1.66 1.49 1.06
C GLU A 72 -2.27 0.09 1.17
N ASN A 73 -1.63 -0.93 0.61
CA ASN A 73 -2.14 -2.30 0.70
C ASN A 73 -1.70 -3.05 1.98
N ARG A 74 -0.90 -2.45 2.87
CA ARG A 74 -0.35 -3.15 4.06
C ARG A 74 -1.44 -3.69 4.99
N GLY A 75 -2.50 -2.91 5.22
CA GLY A 75 -3.62 -3.35 6.05
C GLY A 75 -4.36 -4.54 5.42
N GLY A 76 -4.64 -4.45 4.12
CA GLY A 76 -5.26 -5.55 3.36
C GLY A 76 -4.44 -6.84 3.37
N TYR A 77 -3.11 -6.74 3.22
CA TYR A 77 -2.19 -7.88 3.33
C TYR A 77 -2.15 -8.45 4.75
N LEU A 78 -2.17 -7.60 5.78
CA LEU A 78 -2.19 -8.03 7.18
C LEU A 78 -3.46 -8.81 7.52
N TYR A 79 -4.64 -8.26 7.19
CA TYR A 79 -5.92 -8.93 7.45
C TYR A 79 -6.07 -10.23 6.66
N SER A 80 -5.70 -10.23 5.37
CA SER A 80 -5.74 -11.46 4.57
C SER A 80 -4.77 -12.53 5.11
N THR A 81 -3.58 -12.14 5.57
CA THR A 81 -2.65 -13.08 6.23
C THR A 81 -3.23 -13.64 7.52
N PHE A 82 -3.82 -12.81 8.37
CA PHE A 82 -4.48 -13.25 9.59
C PHE A 82 -5.62 -14.24 9.31
N TYR A 83 -6.49 -13.93 8.35
CA TYR A 83 -7.58 -14.83 7.99
C TYR A 83 -7.06 -16.14 7.39
N LEU A 84 -5.99 -16.12 6.61
CA LEU A 84 -5.36 -17.34 6.10
C LEU A 84 -4.88 -18.25 7.23
N ILE A 85 -4.20 -17.68 8.24
CA ILE A 85 -3.75 -18.42 9.42
C ILE A 85 -4.95 -19.03 10.17
N ALA A 86 -6.01 -18.24 10.37
CA ALA A 86 -7.24 -18.71 11.02
C ALA A 86 -7.91 -19.85 10.24
N ILE A 87 -7.96 -19.78 8.91
CA ILE A 87 -8.49 -20.84 8.04
C ILE A 87 -7.68 -22.13 8.21
N VAL A 88 -6.35 -22.04 8.18
CA VAL A 88 -5.48 -23.22 8.35
C VAL A 88 -5.68 -23.85 9.73
N ALA A 89 -5.66 -23.05 10.80
CA ALA A 89 -5.86 -23.54 12.16
C ALA A 89 -7.24 -24.17 12.35
N LEU A 90 -8.31 -23.50 11.91
CA LEU A 90 -9.67 -24.01 11.99
C LEU A 90 -9.85 -25.26 11.12
N GLY A 91 -9.21 -25.33 9.95
CA GLY A 91 -9.24 -26.50 9.08
C GLY A 91 -8.66 -27.74 9.75
N ILE A 92 -7.50 -27.59 10.41
CA ILE A 92 -6.85 -28.68 11.17
C ILE A 92 -7.75 -29.16 12.31
N VAL A 93 -8.28 -28.23 13.12
CA VAL A 93 -9.14 -28.57 14.27
C VAL A 93 -10.44 -29.22 13.80
N THR A 94 -11.06 -28.72 12.73
CA THR A 94 -12.29 -29.30 12.16
C THR A 94 -12.06 -30.72 11.68
N PHE A 95 -10.93 -30.99 11.02
CA PHE A 95 -10.58 -32.33 10.56
C PHE A 95 -10.37 -33.30 11.72
N TYR A 96 -9.69 -32.86 12.79
CA TYR A 96 -9.48 -33.66 14.00
C TYR A 96 -10.80 -34.11 14.64
N PHE A 97 -11.76 -33.20 14.81
CA PHE A 97 -13.06 -33.49 15.42
C PHE A 97 -14.09 -34.15 14.48
N SER A 98 -13.74 -34.38 13.21
CA SER A 98 -14.67 -34.89 12.19
C SER A 98 -15.23 -36.28 12.48
N ARG A 99 -14.52 -37.10 13.27
CA ARG A 99 -14.91 -38.48 13.61
C ARG A 99 -15.59 -38.62 14.96
N GLU A 100 -15.38 -37.66 15.87
CA GLU A 100 -15.83 -37.77 17.27
C GLU A 100 -17.12 -37.01 17.55
N ASN A 101 -17.33 -35.84 16.93
CA ASN A 101 -18.46 -34.99 17.27
C ASN A 101 -18.99 -34.19 16.08
N ARG A 102 -20.08 -34.68 15.47
CA ARG A 102 -20.75 -34.03 14.33
C ARG A 102 -21.24 -32.61 14.63
N SER A 103 -21.70 -32.33 15.86
CA SER A 103 -22.16 -30.98 16.25
C SER A 103 -20.99 -29.99 16.30
N MET A 104 -19.86 -30.42 16.88
CA MET A 104 -18.63 -29.62 16.95
C MET A 104 -18.04 -29.40 15.55
N GLN A 105 -18.01 -30.45 14.72
CA GLN A 105 -17.57 -30.36 13.32
C GLN A 105 -18.41 -29.34 12.53
N PHE A 106 -19.74 -29.34 12.70
CA PHE A 106 -20.62 -28.39 12.02
C PHE A 106 -20.37 -26.94 12.47
N LYS A 107 -20.21 -26.70 13.77
CA LYS A 107 -19.88 -25.37 14.31
C LYS A 107 -18.53 -24.85 13.79
N LEU A 108 -17.50 -25.68 13.83
CA LEU A 108 -16.16 -25.32 13.36
C LEU A 108 -16.11 -25.15 11.84
N GLY A 109 -16.80 -26.02 11.09
CA GLY A 109 -16.94 -25.90 9.64
C GLY A 109 -17.69 -24.64 9.22
N SER A 110 -18.71 -24.23 9.98
CA SER A 110 -19.42 -22.96 9.76
C SER A 110 -18.51 -21.76 10.00
N ALA A 111 -17.73 -21.78 11.09
CA ALA A 111 -16.73 -20.74 11.35
C ALA A 111 -15.66 -20.67 10.26
N LEU A 112 -15.16 -21.83 9.79
CA LEU A 112 -14.21 -21.92 8.68
C LEU A 112 -14.74 -21.24 7.42
N LEU A 113 -16.01 -21.50 7.05
CA LEU A 113 -16.67 -20.84 5.92
C LEU A 113 -16.70 -19.31 6.08
N VAL A 114 -17.02 -18.81 7.27
CA VAL A 114 -17.01 -17.36 7.55
C VAL A 114 -15.62 -16.76 7.32
N PHE A 115 -14.57 -17.40 7.85
CA PHE A 115 -13.20 -16.93 7.67
C PHE A 115 -12.74 -16.96 6.21
N ILE A 116 -13.15 -17.97 5.43
CA ILE A 116 -12.90 -18.03 3.98
C ILE A 116 -13.56 -16.83 3.27
N VAL A 117 -14.82 -16.52 3.60
CA VAL A 117 -15.51 -15.36 3.02
C VAL A 117 -14.80 -14.06 3.39
N LEU A 118 -14.40 -13.88 4.65
CA LEU A 118 -13.67 -12.70 5.11
C LEU A 118 -12.29 -12.58 4.44
N PHE A 119 -11.59 -13.70 4.23
CA PHE A 119 -10.34 -13.75 3.49
C PHE A 119 -10.53 -13.23 2.07
N PHE A 120 -11.47 -13.78 1.29
CA PHE A 120 -11.69 -13.29 -0.08
C PHE A 120 -12.18 -11.85 -0.13
N ARG A 121 -13.00 -11.43 0.83
CA ARG A 121 -13.49 -10.04 0.93
C ARG A 121 -12.37 -9.04 1.19
N THR A 122 -11.27 -9.45 1.82
CA THR A 122 -10.12 -8.57 2.08
C THR A 122 -9.01 -8.75 1.05
N PHE A 123 -8.71 -9.99 0.66
CA PHE A 123 -7.65 -10.33 -0.28
C PHE A 123 -7.91 -9.83 -1.71
N ILE A 124 -9.15 -9.99 -2.23
CA ILE A 124 -9.48 -9.57 -3.60
C ILE A 124 -9.32 -8.04 -3.75
N PRO A 125 -9.88 -7.19 -2.87
CA PRO A 125 -9.61 -5.76 -2.92
C PRO A 125 -8.14 -5.40 -2.75
N THR A 126 -7.40 -6.13 -1.90
CA THR A 126 -5.96 -5.89 -1.69
C THR A 126 -5.16 -6.11 -2.97
N ILE A 127 -5.36 -7.24 -3.66
CA ILE A 127 -4.65 -7.53 -4.92
C ILE A 127 -5.10 -6.60 -6.06
N LYS A 128 -6.41 -6.31 -6.14
CA LYS A 128 -6.93 -5.36 -7.14
C LYS A 128 -6.54 -3.92 -6.83
N GLY A 129 -5.97 -3.66 -5.66
CA GLY A 129 -5.68 -2.32 -5.15
C GLY A 129 -6.94 -1.47 -5.03
N ARG A 130 -8.06 -2.03 -4.61
CA ARG A 130 -9.28 -1.24 -4.34
C ARG A 130 -9.19 -0.41 -3.06
N PHE A 131 -8.16 -0.64 -2.23
CA PHE A 131 -7.79 0.25 -1.14
C PHE A 131 -6.89 1.42 -1.60
N ARG A 132 -6.76 1.63 -2.94
CA ARG A 132 -6.11 2.80 -3.58
C ARG A 132 -6.92 4.10 -3.46
N GLU A 133 -8.15 4.04 -2.94
CA GLU A 133 -9.06 5.18 -2.76
C GLU A 133 -8.96 5.77 -1.34
#